data_AF-A0A2P6FV23-F1
#
_entry.id   AF-A0A2P6FV23-F1
#
_cell.length_a   1.000
_cell.length_b   1.000
_cell.length_c   1.000
_cell.angle_alpha   90.00
_cell.angle_beta   90.00
_cell.angle_gamma   90.00
#
_symmetry.space_group_name_H-M   'P 1'
#
loop_
_entity.id
_entity.type
_entity.pdbx_description
1 polymer ?
#
loop_
_entity_poly.entity_id
_entity_poly.type
_entity_poly.pdbx_seq_one_letter_code
_entity_poly.pdbx_strand_id
1 'polypeptide(L)'
;MEAKLMSYNQIDFQSKFHMEAMIKQMESVSETLGPKFKEAGLLSFTVTQIWNKQGKFRLGVYYAYRDEKAFVNCQKILNGIPTDEENPVIQNADRGVVVLHVDMKDE
;
A
#
# COMPACT_ATOMS: atom_id res chain seq x y z
N MET A 1 -2.05 7.20 -17.40
CA MET A 1 -1.14 6.04 -17.47
C MET A 1 -1.82 4.91 -16.74
N GLU A 2 -1.89 3.74 -17.34
CA GLU A 2 -2.52 2.56 -16.74
C GLU A 2 -1.49 1.73 -15.96
N ALA A 3 -1.94 1.09 -14.90
CA ALA A 3 -1.10 0.20 -14.11
C ALA A 3 -0.95 -1.16 -14.82
N LYS A 4 0.28 -1.67 -14.88
CA LYS A 4 0.57 -3.03 -15.37
C LYS A 4 0.70 -4.03 -14.24
N LEU A 5 1.12 -3.58 -13.06
CA LEU A 5 1.25 -4.38 -11.86
C LEU A 5 0.52 -3.75 -10.69
N MET A 6 0.03 -4.59 -9.79
CA MET A 6 -0.52 -4.17 -8.50
C MET A 6 -0.01 -5.06 -7.35
N SER A 7 0.16 -4.45 -6.18
CA SER A 7 0.32 -5.18 -4.91
C SER A 7 -0.93 -5.00 -4.06
N TYR A 8 -1.36 -6.07 -3.40
CA TYR A 8 -2.50 -6.16 -2.51
C TYR A 8 -2.03 -6.75 -1.18
N ASN A 9 -1.88 -5.90 -0.17
CA ASN A 9 -1.39 -6.34 1.13
C ASN A 9 -2.52 -6.29 2.15
N GLN A 10 -2.55 -7.27 3.04
CA GLN A 10 -3.37 -7.23 4.25
C GLN A 10 -2.45 -7.16 5.46
N ILE A 11 -2.77 -6.26 6.39
CA ILE A 11 -2.02 -6.08 7.63
C ILE A 11 -3.00 -6.24 8.79
N ASP A 12 -2.77 -7.25 9.63
CA ASP A 12 -3.51 -7.44 10.88
C ASP A 12 -2.76 -6.82 12.06
N PHE A 13 -3.51 -6.14 12.92
CA PHE A 13 -3.01 -5.48 14.11
C PHE A 13 -3.63 -6.08 15.38
N GLN A 14 -2.86 -6.11 16.46
CA GLN A 14 -3.32 -6.60 17.77
C GLN A 14 -4.32 -5.65 18.44
N SER A 15 -4.28 -4.35 18.10
CA SER A 15 -5.16 -3.34 18.69
C SER A 15 -5.47 -2.21 17.70
N LYS A 16 -6.54 -1.45 18.00
CA LYS A 16 -6.88 -0.24 17.25
C LYS A 16 -5.76 0.80 17.28
N PHE A 17 -5.09 0.93 18.43
CA PHE A 17 -3.99 1.88 18.61
C PHE A 17 -2.83 1.62 17.63
N HIS A 18 -2.40 0.36 17.49
CA HIS A 18 -1.33 0.00 16.54
C HIS A 18 -1.76 0.25 15.08
N MET A 19 -3.02 -0.02 14.76
CA MET A 19 -3.56 0.27 13.42
C MET A 19 -3.58 1.77 13.13
N GLU A 20 -4.06 2.60 14.06
CA GLU A 20 -4.07 4.07 13.91
C GLU A 20 -2.66 4.66 13.83
N ALA A 21 -1.69 4.10 14.56
CA ALA A 21 -0.30 4.48 14.46
C ALA A 21 0.28 4.19 13.06
N MET A 22 -0.01 3.01 12.51
CA MET A 22 0.41 2.64 11.15
C MET A 22 -0.21 3.56 10.10
N ILE A 23 -1.49 3.94 10.23
CA ILE A 23 -2.14 4.89 9.31
C ILE A 23 -1.38 6.22 9.31
N LYS A 24 -1.08 6.78 10.49
CA LYS A 24 -0.33 8.04 10.60
C LYS A 24 1.07 7.95 10.00
N GLN A 25 1.74 6.81 10.18
CA GLN A 25 3.04 6.57 9.53
C GLN A 25 2.91 6.55 8.01
N MET A 26 1.90 5.86 7.46
CA MET A 26 1.64 5.80 6.02
C MET A 26 1.30 7.18 5.43
N GLU A 27 0.54 8.00 6.15
CA GLU A 27 0.24 9.39 5.79
C GLU A 27 1.54 10.21 5.70
N SER A 28 2.36 10.19 6.76
CA SER A 28 3.64 10.93 6.82
C SER A 28 4.62 10.48 5.73
N VAL A 29 4.73 9.18 5.49
CA VAL A 29 5.53 8.60 4.40
C VAL A 29 5.02 9.06 3.04
N SER A 30 3.70 9.10 2.84
CA SER A 30 3.10 9.52 1.56
C SER A 30 3.35 11.00 1.30
N GLU A 31 3.28 11.85 2.32
CA GLU A 31 3.62 13.28 2.21
C GLU A 31 5.10 13.49 1.89
N THR A 32 5.99 12.79 2.58
CA THR A 32 7.44 13.02 2.49
C THR A 32 8.06 12.38 1.25
N LEU A 33 7.64 11.16 0.92
CA LEU A 33 8.25 10.33 -0.13
C LEU A 33 7.35 10.17 -1.36
N GLY A 34 6.11 10.67 -1.33
CA GLY A 34 5.17 10.63 -2.46
C GLY A 34 5.76 11.08 -3.79
N PRO A 35 6.48 12.23 -3.87
CA PRO A 35 7.15 12.65 -5.10
C PRO A 35 8.15 11.63 -5.64
N LYS A 36 8.96 11.01 -4.76
CA LYS A 36 9.93 9.97 -5.12
C LYS A 36 9.24 8.69 -5.61
N PHE A 37 8.15 8.29 -4.97
CA PHE A 37 7.34 7.15 -5.42
C PHE A 37 6.73 7.38 -6.79
N LYS A 38 6.20 8.58 -7.03
CA LYS A 38 5.63 8.98 -8.32
C LYS A 38 6.69 8.93 -9.43
N GLU A 39 7.87 9.49 -9.17
CA GLU A 39 9.01 9.44 -10.09
C GLU A 39 9.45 7.99 -10.36
N ALA A 40 9.50 7.16 -9.32
CA ALA A 40 9.80 5.73 -9.43
C ALA A 40 8.75 4.94 -10.24
N GLY A 41 7.55 5.49 -10.46
CA GLY A 41 6.50 4.92 -11.29
C GLY A 41 5.32 4.31 -10.53
N LEU A 42 5.14 4.68 -9.25
CA LEU A 42 3.90 4.43 -8.53
C LEU A 42 2.80 5.36 -9.07
N LEU A 43 1.69 4.77 -9.50
CA LEU A 43 0.55 5.48 -10.07
C LEU A 43 -0.51 5.79 -9.00
N SER A 44 -0.73 4.86 -8.07
CA SER A 44 -1.61 5.07 -6.92
C SER A 44 -1.16 4.28 -5.69
N PHE A 45 -1.49 4.83 -4.53
CA PHE A 45 -1.38 4.20 -3.23
C PHE A 45 -2.73 4.35 -2.53
N THR A 46 -3.27 3.27 -1.98
CA THR A 46 -4.57 3.32 -1.32
C THR A 46 -4.54 2.44 -0.08
N VAL A 47 -4.99 3.00 1.04
CA VAL A 47 -5.16 2.29 2.31
C VAL A 47 -6.65 2.21 2.60
N THR A 48 -7.15 1.02 2.94
CA THR A 48 -8.53 0.79 3.34
C THR A 48 -8.56 0.16 4.73
N GLN A 49 -9.52 0.55 5.56
CA GLN A 49 -9.85 -0.20 6.75
C GLN A 49 -10.92 -1.26 6.41
N ILE A 50 -10.64 -2.53 6.73
CA ILE A 50 -11.57 -3.62 6.42
C ILE A 50 -12.74 -3.60 7.42
N TRP A 51 -13.92 -3.26 6.93
CA TRP A 51 -15.11 -3.04 7.78
C TRP A 51 -15.92 -4.31 8.05
N ASN A 52 -15.85 -5.33 7.18
CA ASN A 52 -16.73 -6.50 7.23
C ASN A 52 -16.18 -7.69 8.04
N LYS A 53 -15.10 -7.50 8.80
CA LYS A 53 -14.49 -8.52 9.66
C LYS A 53 -14.51 -8.05 11.11
N GLN A 54 -15.63 -8.31 11.79
CA GLN A 54 -15.82 -7.96 13.20
C GLN A 54 -14.70 -8.55 14.08
N GLY A 55 -14.26 -7.77 15.07
CA GLY A 55 -13.21 -8.17 16.01
C GLY A 55 -11.79 -8.16 15.45
N LYS A 56 -11.57 -7.68 14.22
CA LYS A 56 -10.23 -7.52 13.63
C LYS A 56 -9.90 -6.07 13.35
N PHE A 57 -8.67 -5.68 13.68
CA PHE A 57 -8.07 -4.44 13.21
C PHE A 57 -7.23 -4.78 11.99
N ARG A 58 -7.76 -4.50 10.80
CA ARG A 58 -7.13 -4.90 9.54
C ARG A 58 -7.16 -3.77 8.52
N LEU A 59 -6.03 -3.58 7.87
CA LEU A 59 -5.90 -2.71 6.71
C LEU A 59 -5.71 -3.52 5.42
N GLY A 60 -6.31 -3.03 4.34
CA GLY A 60 -5.93 -3.37 2.97
C GLY A 60 -5.03 -2.27 2.42
N VAL A 61 -3.92 -2.63 1.80
CA VAL A 61 -2.95 -1.68 1.24
C VAL A 61 -2.68 -2.03 -0.21
N TYR A 62 -2.97 -1.09 -1.09
CA TYR A 62 -2.92 -1.26 -2.54
C TYR A 62 -1.86 -0.34 -3.13
N TYR A 63 -1.04 -0.89 -4.00
CA TYR A 63 -0.09 -0.12 -4.81
C TYR A 63 -0.33 -0.45 -6.27
N ALA A 64 -0.47 0.57 -7.11
CA ALA A 64 -0.54 0.41 -8.56
C ALA A 64 0.73 0.94 -9.21
N TYR A 65 1.44 0.10 -9.96
CA TYR A 65 2.71 0.46 -10.60
C TYR A 65 2.56 0.50 -12.10
N ARG A 66 3.32 1.40 -12.72
CA ARG A 66 3.38 1.51 -14.18
C ARG A 66 3.88 0.23 -14.86
N ASP A 67 4.84 -0.47 -14.25
CA ASP A 67 5.53 -1.65 -14.80
C ASP A 67 6.37 -2.39 -13.72
N GLU A 68 7.02 -3.49 -14.10
CA GLU A 68 7.91 -4.30 -13.24
C GLU A 68 9.07 -3.48 -12.67
N LYS A 69 9.65 -2.59 -13.48
CA LYS A 69 10.77 -1.74 -13.07
C LYS A 69 10.32 -0.73 -12.01
N ALA A 70 9.12 -0.18 -12.17
CA ALA A 70 8.51 0.71 -11.20
C ALA A 70 8.26 0.00 -9.87
N PHE A 71 7.78 -1.25 -9.89
CA PHE A 71 7.68 -2.06 -8.69
C PHE A 71 9.04 -2.17 -7.97
N VAL A 72 10.09 -2.62 -8.67
CA VAL A 72 11.44 -2.79 -8.08
C VAL A 72 11.97 -1.47 -7.50
N ASN A 73 11.80 -0.36 -8.22
CA ASN A 73 12.25 0.94 -7.74
C ASN A 73 11.48 1.40 -6.49
N CYS A 74 10.17 1.18 -6.44
CA CYS A 74 9.37 1.49 -5.26
C CYS A 74 9.76 0.62 -4.07
N GLN A 75 10.08 -0.67 -4.27
CA GLN A 75 10.56 -1.54 -3.19
C GLN A 75 11.86 -1.01 -2.57
N LYS A 76 12.78 -0.46 -3.36
CA LYS A 76 14.01 0.15 -2.82
C LYS A 76 13.71 1.34 -1.90
N ILE A 77 12.71 2.15 -2.24
CA ILE A 77 12.28 3.27 -1.40
C ILE A 77 11.64 2.74 -0.11
N LEU A 78 10.74 1.75 -0.21
CA LEU A 78 10.05 1.14 0.93
C LEU A 78 11.03 0.48 1.91
N ASN A 79 12.02 -0.26 1.41
CA ASN A 79 13.03 -0.93 2.24
C ASN A 79 13.94 0.05 2.99
N GLY A 80 13.95 1.33 2.62
CA GLY A 80 14.66 2.39 3.35
C GLY A 80 13.84 3.03 4.48
N ILE A 81 12.56 2.68 4.60
CA ILE A 81 11.70 3.17 5.68
C ILE A 81 11.94 2.30 6.92
N PRO A 82 12.27 2.89 8.08
CA PRO A 82 12.42 2.14 9.32
C PRO A 82 11.16 1.36 9.66
N THR A 83 11.34 0.10 10.06
CA THR A 83 10.28 -0.75 10.57
C THR A 83 10.20 -0.65 12.08
N ASP A 84 8.98 -0.65 12.61
CA ASP A 84 8.76 -0.74 14.05
C ASP A 84 8.79 -2.22 14.48
N GLU A 85 9.95 -2.66 14.96
CA GLU A 85 10.17 -4.05 15.39
C GLU A 85 9.41 -4.39 16.69
N GLU A 86 9.02 -3.40 17.49
CA GLU A 86 8.28 -3.58 18.74
C GLU A 86 6.79 -3.83 18.49
N ASN A 87 6.30 -3.51 17.28
CA ASN A 87 4.91 -3.68 16.87
C ASN A 87 4.79 -4.67 15.69
N PRO A 88 4.98 -5.99 15.94
CA PRO A 88 4.91 -6.99 14.89
C PRO A 88 3.50 -7.07 14.30
N VAL A 89 3.44 -6.99 12.97
CA VAL A 89 2.20 -7.14 12.20
C VAL A 89 2.19 -8.47 11.47
N ILE A 90 1.01 -9.07 11.30
CA ILE A 90 0.86 -10.19 10.37
C ILE A 90 0.53 -9.59 9.01
N GLN A 91 1.47 -9.74 8.07
CA GLN A 91 1.33 -9.23 6.71
C GLN A 91 1.17 -10.38 5.72
N ASN A 92 0.12 -10.32 4.91
CA ASN A 92 0.03 -11.09 3.68
C ASN A 92 0.19 -10.13 2.50
N ALA A 93 0.95 -10.53 1.48
CA ALA A 93 1.28 -9.68 0.33
C ALA A 93 1.11 -10.45 -0.97
N ASP A 94 0.08 -10.09 -1.73
CA ASP A 94 -0.22 -10.66 -3.03
C ASP A 94 0.17 -9.66 -4.13
N ARG A 95 0.74 -10.16 -5.23
CA ARG A 95 1.18 -9.34 -6.36
C ARG A 95 0.56 -9.87 -7.65
N GLY A 96 0.01 -8.98 -8.46
CA GLY A 96 -0.72 -9.34 -9.68
C GLY A 96 -0.29 -8.52 -10.89
N VAL A 97 -0.39 -9.13 -12.06
CA VAL A 97 -0.40 -8.46 -13.35
C VAL A 97 -1.82 -7.99 -13.62
N VAL A 98 -1.97 -6.73 -14.04
CA VAL A 98 -3.29 -6.17 -14.39
C VAL A 98 -3.74 -6.79 -15.72
N VAL A 99 -4.86 -7.52 -15.68
CA VAL A 99 -5.47 -8.15 -16.87
C VAL A 99 -6.59 -7.29 -17.46
N LEU A 100 -7.30 -6.54 -16.63
CA LEU A 100 -8.37 -5.63 -17.03
C LEU A 100 -8.42 -4.44 -16.06
N HIS A 101 -8.43 -3.23 -16.61
CA HIS A 101 -8.72 -2.00 -15.87
C HIS A 101 -9.75 -1.21 -16.68
N VAL A 102 -10.88 -0.88 -16.04
CA VAL A 102 -11.95 -0.09 -16.66
C VAL A 102 -12.20 1.10 -15.76
N ASP A 103 -11.97 2.29 -16.29
CA ASP A 103 -12.29 3.54 -15.62
C ASP A 103 -13.75 3.89 -15.92
N MET A 104 -14.62 3.72 -14.94
CA MET A 104 -16.04 4.06 -15.04
C MET A 104 -16.20 5.56 -14.79
N LYS A 105 -15.71 6.39 -15.72
CA LYS A 105 -16.04 7.82 -15.69
C LYS A 105 -17.44 8.02 -16.24
N ASP A 106 -18.28 8.71 -15.48
CA ASP A 106 -19.48 9.33 -16.04
C ASP A 106 -19.03 10.45 -17.01
N GLU A 107 -19.68 10.52 -18.18
CA GLU A 107 -19.51 11.60 -19.17
C GLU A 107 -19.82 12.99 -18.60
#